data_AF-A0A7S0QZT7-F1
#
_entry.id   AF-A0A7S0QZT7-F1
#
_cell.length_a   1.000
_cell.length_b   1.000
_cell.length_c   1.000
_cell.angle_alpha   90.00
_cell.angle_beta   90.00
_cell.angle_gamma   90.00
#
_symmetry.space_group_name_H-M   'P 1'
#
loop_
_entity.id
_entity.type
_entity.pdbx_description
1 polymer ?
#
loop_
_entity_poly.entity_id
_entity_poly.type
_entity_poly.pdbx_seq_one_letter_code
_entity_poly.pdbx_strand_id
1 'polypeptide(L)'
;CEDCPYDVEVDLTDLVSGDRIVVETTYTVGGMVLQRRTYIYTLFIPLPRLTDVAYADPAPSPALPPFDAEVFEYDLFLPVGTSSTQVTLSKTPGELVTAVSYRAPGAAAGDAVTVCTDCNYQEAYPVTNLRGGDRIVVETTYTVGGAVVYQATYVYTLYLATATPTSSPTPEWVLAGEGMCRDYLLTAVADLHSANIFEPACRAACAAKDDCTGYSWGAFAEMERRHRRGLLAVP
;
A
#
# COMPACT_ATOMS: atom_id res chain seq x y z
N CYS A 1 33.37 13.59 23.36
CA CYS A 1 33.97 14.16 24.59
C CYS A 1 34.92 13.14 25.19
N GLU A 2 36.15 13.54 25.53
CA GLU A 2 37.08 12.68 26.29
C GLU A 2 36.69 12.59 27.77
N ASP A 3 36.06 13.64 28.32
CA ASP A 3 35.38 13.64 29.61
C ASP A 3 34.01 14.31 29.45
N CYS A 4 32.92 13.54 29.58
CA CYS A 4 31.58 14.11 29.65
C CYS A 4 31.31 14.56 31.10
N PRO A 5 31.11 15.86 31.37
CA PRO A 5 30.67 16.29 32.69
C PRO A 5 29.32 15.66 33.03
N TYR A 6 29.16 15.24 34.29
CA TYR A 6 27.86 14.83 34.82
C TYR A 6 26.89 16.02 34.77
N ASP A 7 25.60 15.72 34.65
CA ASP A 7 24.51 16.69 34.69
C ASP A 7 24.56 17.78 33.59
N VAL A 8 25.27 17.51 32.48
CA VAL A 8 25.22 18.32 31.26
C VAL A 8 24.41 17.59 30.20
N GLU A 9 23.44 18.30 29.62
CA GLU A 9 22.71 17.80 28.47
C GLU A 9 23.68 17.58 27.30
N VAL A 10 23.74 16.35 26.81
CA VAL A 10 24.44 16.01 25.60
C VAL A 10 23.43 16.11 24.47
N ASP A 11 23.65 17.04 23.56
CA ASP A 11 22.82 17.14 22.36
C ASP A 11 23.10 15.93 21.46
N LEU A 12 22.08 15.11 21.27
CA LEU A 12 22.11 13.96 20.39
C LEU A 12 21.13 14.24 19.26
N THR A 13 21.62 14.95 18.25
CA THR A 13 20.91 15.17 16.98
C THR A 13 21.10 13.97 16.06
N ASP A 14 20.19 13.83 15.10
CA ASP A 14 20.27 12.86 14.02
C ASP A 14 20.28 11.37 14.42
N LEU A 15 19.69 11.04 15.57
CA LEU A 15 19.55 9.66 16.02
C LEU A 15 18.52 8.89 15.17
N VAL A 16 18.88 7.68 14.75
CA VAL A 16 18.01 6.75 14.04
C VAL A 16 17.76 5.47 14.83
N SER A 17 16.70 4.74 14.47
CA SER A 17 16.40 3.45 15.09
C SER A 17 17.55 2.46 14.90
N GLY A 18 17.95 1.77 15.97
CA GLY A 18 19.09 0.87 15.98
C GLY A 18 20.42 1.52 16.35
N ASP A 19 20.49 2.85 16.43
CA ASP A 19 21.68 3.53 16.93
C ASP A 19 21.99 3.11 18.37
N ARG A 20 23.28 3.18 18.70
CA ARG A 20 23.80 2.76 20.00
C ARG A 20 24.44 3.93 20.70
N ILE A 21 23.91 4.26 21.87
CA ILE A 21 24.56 5.17 22.81
C ILE A 21 25.46 4.32 23.70
N VAL A 22 26.77 4.52 23.58
CA VAL A 22 27.77 3.85 24.41
C VAL A 22 28.26 4.84 25.46
N VAL A 23 28.06 4.51 26.73
CA VAL A 23 28.52 5.29 27.86
C VAL A 23 29.57 4.50 28.60
N GLU A 24 30.81 4.99 28.60
CA GLU A 24 31.89 4.42 29.40
C GLU A 24 32.10 5.24 30.67
N THR A 25 32.01 4.59 31.82
CA THR A 25 32.32 5.21 33.10
C THR A 25 33.62 4.63 33.64
N THR A 26 34.55 5.52 34.00
CA THR A 26 35.83 5.14 34.59
C THR A 26 35.92 5.74 35.99
N TYR A 27 36.04 4.87 37.00
CA TYR A 27 36.26 5.26 38.38
C TYR A 27 37.76 5.25 38.68
N THR A 28 38.30 6.39 39.10
CA THR A 28 39.72 6.55 39.43
C THR A 28 39.93 7.04 40.86
N VAL A 29 41.00 6.59 41.52
CA VAL A 29 41.43 7.07 42.84
C VAL A 29 42.94 7.28 42.80
N GLY A 30 43.39 8.50 43.08
CA GLY A 30 44.82 8.85 43.02
C GLY A 30 45.45 8.66 41.64
N GLY A 31 44.68 8.87 40.56
CA GLY A 31 45.14 8.68 39.19
C GLY A 31 45.17 7.22 38.72
N MET A 32 44.87 6.24 39.60
CA MET A 32 44.73 4.84 39.22
C MET A 32 43.29 4.51 38.87
N VAL A 33 43.07 3.85 37.73
CA VAL A 33 41.76 3.33 37.33
C VAL A 33 41.43 2.11 38.19
N LEU A 34 40.38 2.22 39.00
CA LEU A 34 39.91 1.13 39.85
C LEU A 34 38.80 0.30 39.19
N GLN A 35 37.97 0.94 38.35
CA GLN A 35 36.88 0.27 37.66
C GLN A 35 36.56 0.98 36.35
N ARG A 36 36.28 0.20 35.31
CA ARG A 36 35.64 0.68 34.08
C ARG A 36 34.34 -0.09 33.88
N ARG A 37 33.27 0.61 33.51
CA ARG A 37 32.00 0.01 33.11
C ARG A 37 31.56 0.61 31.78
N THR A 38 31.02 -0.22 30.91
CA THR A 38 30.46 0.20 29.64
C THR A 38 28.98 -0.12 29.64
N TYR A 39 28.16 0.89 29.43
CA TYR A 39 26.72 0.80 29.28
C TYR A 39 26.40 1.02 27.81
N ILE A 40 25.59 0.14 27.22
CA ILE A 40 25.19 0.26 25.83
C ILE A 40 23.68 0.30 25.78
N TYR A 41 23.16 1.41 25.28
CA TYR A 41 21.74 1.61 25.03
C TYR A 41 21.51 1.50 23.54
N THR A 42 20.66 0.57 23.12
CA THR A 42 20.19 0.51 21.74
C THR A 42 18.88 1.31 21.66
N LEU A 43 18.85 2.30 20.77
CA LEU A 43 17.68 3.12 20.55
C LEU A 43 16.66 2.36 19.71
N PHE A 44 15.41 2.35 20.16
CA PHE A 44 14.27 1.88 19.39
C PHE A 44 13.36 3.07 19.11
N ILE A 45 13.62 3.73 17.98
CA ILE A 45 12.84 4.89 17.53
C ILE A 45 11.82 4.36 16.50
N PRO A 46 10.50 4.48 16.75
CA PRO A 46 9.50 4.10 15.77
C PRO A 46 9.64 4.95 14.50
N LEU A 47 9.65 4.32 13.33
CA LEU A 47 9.69 5.05 12.06
C LEU A 47 8.30 5.68 11.80
N PRO A 48 8.24 6.96 11.41
CA PRO A 48 6.98 7.56 11.03
C PRO A 48 6.47 6.93 9.73
N ARG A 49 5.15 6.73 9.63
CA ARG A 49 4.51 6.10 8.49
C ARG A 49 3.15 6.73 8.19
N LEU A 50 2.67 6.57 6.95
CA LEU A 50 1.28 6.84 6.63
C LEU A 50 0.36 5.89 7.41
N THR A 51 -0.74 6.45 7.89
CA THR A 51 -1.79 5.70 8.59
C THR A 51 -3.10 5.70 7.82
N ASP A 52 -3.29 6.64 6.90
CA ASP A 52 -4.45 6.69 6.03
C ASP A 52 -4.17 7.55 4.78
N VAL A 53 -4.86 7.23 3.70
CA VAL A 53 -4.97 8.04 2.48
C VAL A 53 -6.44 8.05 2.10
N ALA A 54 -7.15 9.09 2.54
CA ALA A 54 -8.57 9.25 2.31
C ALA A 54 -8.82 10.02 1.01
N TYR A 55 -9.90 9.65 0.33
CA TYR A 55 -10.37 10.32 -0.87
C TYR A 55 -11.75 10.93 -0.60
N ALA A 56 -11.96 12.19 -1.04
CA ALA A 56 -13.30 12.76 -0.99
C ALA A 56 -14.19 12.04 -2.00
N ASP A 57 -15.17 11.29 -1.51
CA ASP A 57 -16.12 10.56 -2.34
C ASP A 57 -17.24 11.50 -2.83
N PRO A 58 -17.41 11.70 -4.15
CA PRO A 58 -18.52 12.52 -4.64
C PRO A 58 -19.87 11.77 -4.65
N ALA A 59 -19.93 10.47 -4.35
CA ALA A 59 -21.18 9.68 -4.32
C ALA A 59 -21.05 8.46 -3.36
N PRO A 60 -22.03 7.55 -3.20
CA PRO A 60 -21.79 6.30 -2.48
C PRO A 60 -21.04 5.30 -3.40
N SER A 61 -19.71 5.29 -3.33
CA SER A 61 -18.88 4.24 -3.93
C SER A 61 -18.98 2.93 -3.11
N PRO A 62 -18.72 1.74 -3.68
CA PRO A 62 -18.43 0.56 -2.87
C PRO A 62 -17.40 0.91 -1.79
N ALA A 63 -17.57 0.37 -0.58
CA ALA A 63 -16.64 0.62 0.51
C ALA A 63 -15.22 0.28 0.05
N LEU A 64 -14.36 1.30 -0.03
CA LEU A 64 -12.94 1.09 -0.28
C LEU A 64 -12.37 0.23 0.86
N PRO A 65 -11.45 -0.70 0.56
CA PRO A 65 -10.78 -1.42 1.63
C PRO A 65 -10.11 -0.42 2.59
N PRO A 66 -10.04 -0.74 3.90
CA PRO A 66 -9.32 0.10 4.84
C PRO A 66 -7.86 0.22 4.39
N PHE A 67 -7.27 1.39 4.62
CA PHE A 67 -5.85 1.60 4.33
C PHE A 67 -4.99 0.60 5.13
N ASP A 68 -4.10 -0.07 4.42
CA ASP A 68 -3.11 -1.00 4.95
C ASP A 68 -1.69 -0.54 4.57
N ALA A 69 -0.90 -0.13 5.56
CA ALA A 69 0.44 0.37 5.31
C ALA A 69 1.39 -0.65 4.64
N GLU A 70 1.04 -1.95 4.64
CA GLU A 70 1.78 -3.02 3.97
C GLU A 70 1.38 -3.24 2.51
N VAL A 71 0.25 -2.66 2.08
CA VAL A 71 -0.23 -2.71 0.70
C VAL A 71 0.26 -1.48 -0.05
N PHE A 72 0.96 -1.70 -1.17
CA PHE A 72 1.56 -0.63 -1.99
C PHE A 72 0.75 -0.31 -3.24
N GLU A 73 -0.23 -1.14 -3.60
CA GLU A 73 -1.10 -0.92 -4.75
C GLU A 73 -2.57 -1.01 -4.32
N TYR A 74 -3.35 0.01 -4.67
CA TYR A 74 -4.76 0.14 -4.31
C TYR A 74 -5.60 0.41 -5.55
N ASP A 75 -6.80 -0.14 -5.58
CA ASP A 75 -7.80 0.20 -6.59
C ASP A 75 -8.73 1.28 -6.03
N LEU A 76 -8.80 2.42 -6.72
CA LEU A 76 -9.70 3.52 -6.39
C LEU A 76 -10.86 3.55 -7.38
N PHE A 77 -12.07 3.29 -6.88
CA PHE A 77 -13.29 3.36 -7.69
C PHE A 77 -13.94 4.73 -7.53
N LEU A 78 -14.01 5.48 -8.63
CA LEU A 78 -14.70 6.77 -8.67
C LEU A 78 -16.02 6.65 -9.46
N PRO A 79 -17.05 7.43 -9.09
CA PRO A 79 -18.31 7.46 -9.82
C PRO A 79 -18.16 7.84 -11.29
N VAL A 80 -19.10 7.37 -12.11
CA VAL A 80 -19.17 7.69 -13.55
C VAL A 80 -19.15 9.22 -13.75
N GLY A 81 -18.27 9.70 -14.63
CA GLY A 81 -18.17 11.13 -14.96
C GLY A 81 -17.34 11.96 -13.98
N THR A 82 -16.76 11.34 -12.95
CA THR A 82 -15.82 12.01 -12.06
C THR A 82 -14.55 12.37 -12.84
N SER A 83 -14.19 13.66 -12.82
CA SER A 83 -12.96 14.19 -13.43
C SER A 83 -12.01 14.81 -12.40
N SER A 84 -12.40 14.84 -11.13
CA SER A 84 -11.58 15.33 -10.03
C SER A 84 -11.92 14.64 -8.71
N THR A 85 -10.94 14.50 -7.83
CA THR A 85 -11.12 14.10 -6.43
C THR A 85 -10.22 14.93 -5.51
N GLN A 86 -10.34 14.75 -4.20
CA GLN A 86 -9.40 15.29 -3.22
C GLN A 86 -8.72 14.15 -2.48
N VAL A 87 -7.43 14.33 -2.17
CA VAL A 87 -6.64 13.40 -1.37
C VAL A 87 -6.32 14.04 -0.03
N THR A 88 -6.56 13.32 1.06
CA THR A 88 -6.18 13.71 2.43
C THR A 88 -5.28 12.63 3.01
N LEU A 89 -4.14 13.02 3.56
CA LEU A 89 -3.12 12.10 4.09
C LEU A 89 -3.11 12.14 5.61
N SER A 90 -2.94 11.00 6.28
CA SER A 90 -2.68 10.95 7.73
C SER A 90 -1.41 10.16 8.03
N LYS A 91 -0.68 10.54 9.08
CA LYS A 91 0.57 9.87 9.50
C LYS A 91 0.71 9.74 11.02
N THR A 92 1.59 8.84 11.45
CA THR A 92 2.09 8.83 12.82
C THR A 92 3.03 10.03 13.07
N PRO A 93 3.24 10.46 14.34
CA PRO A 93 4.21 11.51 14.67
C PRO A 93 5.61 11.21 14.13
N GLY A 94 6.31 12.27 13.67
CA GLY A 94 7.65 12.21 13.11
C GLY A 94 7.77 12.93 11.77
N GLU A 95 9.00 13.15 11.31
CA GLU A 95 9.33 13.93 10.12
C GLU A 95 9.22 13.12 8.82
N LEU A 96 8.02 12.65 8.50
CA LEU A 96 7.75 12.07 7.18
C LEU A 96 7.47 13.19 6.18
N VAL A 97 8.19 13.19 5.06
CA VAL A 97 7.94 14.02 3.87
C VAL A 97 7.16 13.18 2.87
N THR A 98 6.06 13.70 2.34
CA THR A 98 5.24 13.00 1.33
C THR A 98 5.11 13.83 0.07
N ALA A 99 5.26 13.18 -1.07
CA ALA A 99 4.92 13.72 -2.39
C ALA A 99 3.73 12.94 -2.97
N VAL A 100 2.83 13.66 -3.63
CA VAL A 100 1.72 13.07 -4.38
C VAL A 100 1.87 13.49 -5.83
N SER A 101 1.78 12.53 -6.73
CA SER A 101 1.74 12.76 -8.17
C SER A 101 0.65 11.92 -8.82
N TYR A 102 0.28 12.31 -10.03
CA TYR A 102 -0.71 11.62 -10.83
C TYR A 102 -0.15 11.37 -12.23
N ARG A 103 -0.45 10.21 -12.82
CA ARG A 103 -0.04 9.87 -14.19
C ARG A 103 -1.14 9.09 -14.92
N ALA A 104 -1.27 9.37 -16.21
CA ALA A 104 -2.15 8.60 -17.08
C ALA A 104 -1.56 7.22 -17.42
N PRO A 105 -2.39 6.20 -17.73
CA PRO A 105 -1.89 4.89 -18.11
C PRO A 105 -1.08 4.99 -19.41
N GLY A 106 0.12 4.40 -19.39
CA GLY A 106 1.05 4.41 -20.53
C GLY A 106 1.84 5.71 -20.71
N ALA A 107 1.63 6.72 -19.87
CA ALA A 107 2.45 7.93 -19.88
C ALA A 107 3.89 7.62 -19.43
N ALA A 108 4.88 8.32 -19.99
CA ALA A 108 6.26 8.15 -19.56
C ALA A 108 6.46 8.68 -18.13
N ALA A 109 7.51 8.24 -17.44
CA ALA A 109 7.77 8.67 -16.06
C ALA A 109 7.89 10.21 -15.90
N GLY A 110 8.32 10.91 -16.95
CA GLY A 110 8.42 12.38 -16.97
C GLY A 110 7.09 13.11 -17.20
N ASP A 111 6.01 12.38 -17.55
CA ASP A 111 4.69 12.95 -17.82
C ASP A 111 3.81 13.01 -16.56
N ALA A 112 4.36 12.66 -15.39
CA ALA A 112 3.63 12.73 -14.13
C ALA A 112 3.33 14.19 -13.77
N VAL A 113 2.08 14.47 -13.40
CA VAL A 113 1.67 15.75 -12.86
C VAL A 113 1.90 15.71 -11.35
N THR A 114 2.81 16.54 -10.86
CA THR A 114 3.04 16.71 -9.43
C THR A 114 1.86 17.45 -8.79
N VAL A 115 1.25 16.83 -7.78
CA VAL A 115 0.18 17.43 -6.97
C VAL A 115 0.80 18.22 -5.82
N CYS A 116 1.77 17.61 -5.10
CA CYS A 116 2.58 18.27 -4.07
C CYS A 116 3.90 17.52 -3.85
N THR A 117 4.95 18.20 -3.38
CA THR A 117 6.30 17.64 -3.11
C THR A 117 6.67 17.59 -1.62
N ASP A 118 5.90 18.26 -0.77
CA ASP A 118 5.98 18.21 0.70
C ASP A 118 4.57 18.46 1.25
N CYS A 119 3.74 17.44 1.11
CA CYS A 119 2.31 17.54 1.36
C CYS A 119 2.03 17.67 2.86
N ASN A 120 1.24 18.66 3.25
CA ASN A 120 0.70 18.85 4.58
C ASN A 120 -0.43 17.83 4.86
N TYR A 121 -0.25 17.02 5.89
CA TYR A 121 -1.16 15.95 6.33
C TYR A 121 -2.50 16.44 6.92
N GLN A 122 -2.80 17.74 6.88
CA GLN A 122 -4.10 18.29 7.29
C GLN A 122 -4.80 19.05 6.16
N GLU A 123 -4.22 19.04 4.96
CA GLU A 123 -4.73 19.72 3.79
C GLU A 123 -5.27 18.70 2.78
N ALA A 124 -6.35 19.07 2.10
CA ALA A 124 -6.93 18.29 1.02
C ALA A 124 -6.35 18.76 -0.32
N TYR A 125 -5.76 17.83 -1.07
CA TYR A 125 -5.11 18.13 -2.34
C TYR A 125 -6.03 17.82 -3.53
N PRO A 126 -6.39 18.81 -4.36
CA PRO A 126 -7.22 18.56 -5.53
C PRO A 126 -6.40 17.83 -6.61
N VAL A 127 -6.95 16.72 -7.10
CA VAL A 127 -6.42 16.00 -8.27
C VAL A 127 -7.47 16.11 -9.37
N THR A 128 -7.12 16.75 -10.48
CA THR A 128 -8.05 17.09 -11.57
C THR A 128 -7.64 16.43 -12.89
N ASN A 129 -8.58 16.40 -13.85
CA ASN A 129 -8.41 15.81 -15.18
C ASN A 129 -8.21 14.29 -15.16
N LEU A 130 -8.80 13.62 -14.16
CA LEU A 130 -8.76 12.17 -14.01
C LEU A 130 -9.51 11.45 -15.14
N ARG A 131 -9.00 10.29 -15.50
CA ARG A 131 -9.44 9.33 -16.52
C ARG A 131 -9.33 7.92 -15.95
N GLY A 132 -10.03 6.97 -16.57
CA GLY A 132 -9.95 5.57 -16.19
C GLY A 132 -8.57 4.99 -16.49
N GLY A 133 -8.03 4.23 -15.54
CA GLY A 133 -6.71 3.61 -15.60
C GLY A 133 -5.56 4.51 -15.13
N ASP A 134 -5.85 5.75 -14.76
CA ASP A 134 -4.83 6.64 -14.20
C ASP A 134 -4.29 6.12 -12.87
N ARG A 135 -3.11 6.62 -12.49
CA ARG A 135 -2.44 6.23 -11.25
C ARG A 135 -2.11 7.46 -10.43
N ILE A 136 -2.56 7.49 -9.17
CA ILE A 136 -2.05 8.42 -8.17
C ILE A 136 -0.91 7.72 -7.43
N VAL A 137 0.25 8.35 -7.37
CA VAL A 137 1.44 7.82 -6.71
C VAL A 137 1.77 8.70 -5.52
N VAL A 138 1.81 8.10 -4.34
CA VAL A 138 2.15 8.75 -3.06
C VAL A 138 3.50 8.20 -2.61
N GLU A 139 4.53 9.04 -2.65
CA GLU A 139 5.88 8.68 -2.20
C GLU A 139 6.13 9.32 -0.85
N THR A 140 6.64 8.54 0.10
CA THR A 140 6.97 9.03 1.44
C THR A 140 8.42 8.74 1.74
N THR A 141 9.11 9.73 2.28
CA THR A 141 10.54 9.67 2.61
C THR A 141 10.73 10.19 4.02
N TYR A 142 11.47 9.44 4.83
CA TYR A 142 11.92 9.84 6.15
C TYR A 142 13.44 10.04 6.10
N THR A 143 13.88 11.24 6.46
CA THR A 143 15.30 11.62 6.47
C THR A 143 15.75 12.02 7.86
N VAL A 144 17.00 11.72 8.18
CA VAL A 144 17.67 12.15 9.42
C VAL A 144 19.08 12.63 9.06
N GLY A 145 19.47 13.83 9.50
CA GLY A 145 20.73 14.45 9.07
C GLY A 145 20.88 14.61 7.55
N GLY A 146 19.78 14.69 6.81
CA GLY A 146 19.76 14.72 5.33
C GLY A 146 19.96 13.36 4.64
N ALA A 147 20.13 12.27 5.38
CA ALA A 147 20.19 10.91 4.83
C ALA A 147 18.82 10.24 4.84
N VAL A 148 18.46 9.52 3.78
CA VAL A 148 17.20 8.74 3.70
C VAL A 148 17.32 7.50 4.57
N VAL A 149 16.44 7.40 5.57
CA VAL A 149 16.36 6.28 6.52
C VAL A 149 15.27 5.30 6.11
N TYR A 150 14.17 5.81 5.57
CA TYR A 150 13.04 5.02 5.12
C TYR A 150 12.36 5.68 3.92
N GLN A 151 11.93 4.86 2.95
CA GLN A 151 11.18 5.32 1.78
C GLN A 151 10.11 4.28 1.43
N ALA A 152 8.91 4.75 1.08
CA ALA A 152 7.80 3.91 0.61
C ALA A 152 7.03 4.60 -0.52
N THR A 153 6.50 3.80 -1.44
CA THR A 153 5.72 4.26 -2.58
C THR A 153 4.39 3.53 -2.62
N TYR A 154 3.29 4.27 -2.57
CA TYR A 154 1.93 3.76 -2.68
C TYR A 154 1.33 4.18 -4.02
N VAL A 155 0.66 3.28 -4.72
CA VAL A 155 0.11 3.50 -6.06
C VAL A 155 -1.38 3.18 -6.04
N TYR A 156 -2.21 4.15 -6.39
CA TYR A 156 -3.65 3.99 -6.50
C TYR A 156 -4.03 3.99 -7.97
N THR A 157 -4.52 2.86 -8.49
CA THR A 157 -5.03 2.75 -9.85
C THR A 157 -6.51 3.11 -9.87
N LEU A 158 -6.88 4.07 -10.71
CA LEU A 158 -8.24 4.59 -10.80
C LEU A 158 -9.08 3.77 -11.77
N TYR A 159 -10.23 3.30 -11.29
CA TYR A 159 -11.27 2.71 -12.11
C TYR A 159 -12.44 3.68 -12.12
N LEU A 160 -12.63 4.34 -13.27
CA LEU A 160 -13.86 5.07 -13.52
C LEU A 160 -14.91 4.06 -13.95
N ALA A 161 -16.01 3.99 -13.21
CA ALA A 161 -17.18 3.27 -13.71
C ALA A 161 -17.56 3.87 -15.08
N THR A 162 -17.58 3.05 -16.12
CA THR A 162 -18.20 3.46 -17.38
C THR A 162 -19.70 3.50 -17.16
N ALA A 163 -20.40 4.52 -17.67
CA ALA A 163 -21.86 4.55 -17.66
C ALA A 163 -22.36 3.20 -18.21
N THR A 164 -23.00 2.39 -17.37
CA THR A 164 -23.62 1.16 -17.82
C THR A 164 -24.60 1.55 -18.92
N PRO A 165 -24.47 1.06 -20.16
CA PRO A 165 -25.52 1.28 -21.15
C PRO A 165 -26.82 0.74 -20.53
N THR A 166 -27.85 1.58 -20.49
CA THR A 166 -29.13 1.29 -19.82
C THR A 166 -29.89 0.11 -20.45
N SER A 167 -29.35 -0.49 -21.50
CA SER A 167 -29.71 -1.82 -21.98
C SER A 167 -28.73 -2.83 -21.42
N SER A 168 -29.08 -3.47 -20.31
CA SER A 168 -28.37 -4.63 -19.79
C SER A 168 -28.56 -5.81 -20.77
N PRO A 169 -27.56 -6.29 -21.53
CA PRO A 169 -27.48 -7.72 -21.68
C PRO A 169 -27.08 -8.23 -20.30
N THR A 170 -27.97 -9.00 -19.67
CA THR A 170 -27.59 -9.85 -18.54
C THR A 170 -26.23 -10.47 -18.84
N PRO A 171 -25.19 -10.25 -18.00
CA PRO A 171 -23.88 -10.84 -18.26
C PRO A 171 -24.04 -12.36 -18.22
N GLU A 172 -23.97 -12.98 -19.39
CA GLU A 172 -24.05 -14.43 -19.55
C GLU A 172 -22.65 -15.00 -19.26
N TRP A 173 -22.45 -15.45 -18.03
CA TRP A 173 -21.20 -16.09 -17.61
C TRP A 173 -21.14 -17.49 -18.21
N VAL A 174 -20.19 -17.72 -19.10
CA VAL A 174 -19.98 -19.03 -19.73
C VAL A 174 -18.94 -19.80 -18.93
N LEU A 175 -19.31 -20.99 -18.46
CA LEU A 175 -18.35 -21.95 -17.91
C LEU A 175 -17.29 -22.25 -18.97
N ALA A 176 -16.07 -21.80 -18.74
CA ALA A 176 -14.91 -22.30 -19.45
C ALA A 176 -14.72 -23.74 -18.97
N GLY A 177 -14.61 -24.69 -19.92
CA GLY A 177 -14.50 -26.11 -19.61
C GLY A 177 -13.47 -26.39 -18.49
N GLU A 178 -13.74 -27.45 -17.71
CA GLU A 178 -12.98 -27.86 -16.52
C GLU A 178 -13.31 -27.12 -15.21
N GLY A 179 -14.51 -26.55 -15.06
CA GLY A 179 -14.95 -25.99 -13.77
C GLY A 179 -14.41 -24.59 -13.47
N MET A 180 -14.09 -23.83 -14.52
CA MET A 180 -13.59 -22.45 -14.41
C MET A 180 -14.64 -21.44 -14.88
N CYS A 181 -14.82 -20.36 -14.13
CA CYS A 181 -15.66 -19.22 -14.55
C CYS A 181 -14.78 -18.14 -15.17
N ARG A 182 -15.18 -17.64 -16.35
CA ARG A 182 -14.54 -16.50 -17.02
C ARG A 182 -15.58 -15.45 -17.38
N ASP A 183 -15.21 -14.18 -17.32
CA ASP A 183 -16.05 -13.11 -17.85
C ASP A 183 -16.07 -13.19 -19.38
N TYR A 184 -17.17 -12.74 -20.00
CA TYR A 184 -17.38 -12.73 -21.45
C TYR A 184 -16.29 -11.94 -22.19
N LEU A 185 -15.60 -11.02 -21.50
CA LEU A 185 -14.53 -10.21 -22.05
C LEU A 185 -13.20 -10.96 -22.28
N LEU A 186 -13.06 -12.23 -21.86
CA LEU A 186 -11.84 -13.04 -22.03
C LEU A 186 -10.55 -12.41 -21.47
N THR A 187 -10.63 -11.26 -20.80
CA THR A 187 -9.52 -10.56 -20.17
C THR A 187 -9.37 -11.06 -18.74
N ALA A 188 -8.17 -11.51 -18.43
CA ALA A 188 -7.84 -12.31 -17.28
C ALA A 188 -7.94 -11.56 -15.93
N VAL A 189 -8.03 -12.38 -14.88
CA VAL A 189 -7.69 -12.11 -13.46
C VAL A 189 -8.56 -11.05 -12.78
N ALA A 190 -9.64 -11.50 -12.14
CA ALA A 190 -10.26 -10.74 -11.06
C ALA A 190 -9.31 -10.72 -9.86
N ASP A 191 -8.96 -9.52 -9.41
CA ASP A 191 -8.07 -9.28 -8.28
C ASP A 191 -8.67 -9.82 -6.96
N LEU A 192 -7.81 -10.21 -6.02
CA LEU A 192 -8.13 -11.00 -4.81
C LEU A 192 -9.26 -10.42 -3.94
N HIS A 193 -9.49 -9.11 -4.00
CA HIS A 193 -10.56 -8.44 -3.23
C HIS A 193 -11.94 -8.52 -3.86
N SER A 194 -12.02 -8.78 -5.16
CA SER A 194 -13.29 -8.95 -5.86
C SER A 194 -13.80 -10.41 -5.85
N ALA A 195 -12.96 -11.36 -5.40
CA ALA A 195 -13.24 -12.79 -5.40
C ALA A 195 -14.47 -13.22 -4.56
N ASN A 196 -14.80 -12.49 -3.49
CA ASN A 196 -15.96 -12.81 -2.63
C ASN A 196 -17.30 -12.38 -3.24
N ILE A 197 -17.30 -11.40 -4.14
CA ILE A 197 -18.52 -10.90 -4.81
C ILE A 197 -18.98 -11.89 -5.90
N PHE A 198 -18.05 -12.69 -6.44
CA PHE A 198 -18.29 -13.50 -7.63
C PHE A 198 -18.44 -15.01 -7.37
N GLU A 199 -18.21 -15.48 -6.14
CA GLU A 199 -18.43 -16.89 -5.76
C GLU A 199 -19.88 -17.35 -6.01
N PRO A 200 -20.93 -16.59 -5.63
CA PRO A 200 -22.31 -17.03 -5.83
C PRO A 200 -22.69 -17.15 -7.32
N ALA A 201 -22.16 -16.27 -8.16
CA ALA A 201 -22.40 -16.29 -9.59
C ALA A 201 -21.73 -17.49 -10.27
N CYS A 202 -20.49 -17.82 -9.88
CA CYS A 202 -19.78 -18.98 -10.42
C CYS A 202 -20.42 -20.31 -9.98
N ARG A 203 -20.86 -20.39 -8.73
CA ARG A 203 -21.65 -21.53 -8.21
C ARG A 203 -22.95 -21.71 -9.00
N ALA A 204 -23.69 -20.63 -9.25
CA ALA A 204 -24.95 -20.68 -9.99
C ALA A 204 -24.75 -21.12 -11.45
N ALA A 205 -23.68 -20.65 -12.12
CA ALA A 205 -23.34 -21.07 -13.47
C ALA A 205 -23.00 -22.57 -13.55
N CYS A 206 -22.29 -23.11 -12.56
CA CYS A 206 -22.01 -24.56 -12.46
C CYS A 206 -23.28 -25.36 -12.20
N ALA A 207 -24.15 -24.91 -11.28
CA ALA A 207 -25.41 -25.58 -11.00
C ALA A 207 -26.39 -25.61 -12.20
N ALA A 208 -26.24 -24.69 -13.15
CA ALA A 208 -27.06 -24.63 -14.35
C ALA A 208 -26.60 -25.59 -15.48
N LYS A 209 -25.48 -26.31 -15.31
CA LYS A 209 -24.98 -27.28 -16.29
C LYS A 209 -25.02 -28.70 -15.73
N ASP A 210 -25.69 -29.60 -16.47
CA ASP A 210 -25.86 -31.02 -16.09
C ASP A 210 -24.53 -31.80 -16.01
N ASP A 211 -23.47 -31.29 -16.64
CA ASP A 211 -22.14 -31.89 -16.69
C ASP A 211 -21.10 -31.20 -15.79
N CYS A 212 -21.51 -30.23 -14.95
CA CYS A 212 -20.58 -29.56 -14.06
C CYS A 212 -20.21 -30.45 -12.86
N THR A 213 -18.95 -30.89 -12.78
CA THR A 213 -18.43 -31.74 -11.70
C THR A 213 -17.85 -30.96 -10.52
N GLY A 214 -17.72 -29.63 -10.64
CA GLY A 214 -17.23 -28.74 -9.60
C GLY A 214 -16.83 -27.37 -10.17
N TYR A 215 -16.62 -26.39 -9.29
CA TYR A 215 -16.08 -25.09 -9.64
C TYR A 215 -14.91 -24.70 -8.72
N SER A 216 -13.96 -23.93 -9.23
CA SER A 216 -12.85 -23.36 -8.44
C SER A 216 -12.76 -21.85 -8.62
N TRP A 217 -12.37 -21.13 -7.56
CA TRP A 217 -12.21 -19.67 -7.55
C TRP A 217 -10.97 -19.27 -6.72
N GLY A 218 -10.30 -18.17 -7.08
CA GLY A 218 -9.07 -17.67 -6.44
C GLY A 218 -8.10 -16.97 -7.40
N ALA A 219 -7.09 -16.28 -6.88
CA ALA A 219 -6.03 -15.66 -7.70
C ALA A 219 -5.09 -16.71 -8.30
N PHE A 220 -4.57 -16.42 -9.50
CA PHE A 220 -3.69 -17.30 -10.28
C PHE A 220 -2.55 -17.93 -9.46
N ALA A 221 -1.97 -17.18 -8.51
CA ALA A 221 -0.86 -17.64 -7.68
C ALA A 221 -1.22 -18.72 -6.64
N GLU A 222 -2.46 -18.75 -6.12
CA GLU A 222 -2.92 -19.84 -5.25
C GLU A 222 -3.41 -21.04 -6.04
N MET A 223 -4.01 -20.81 -7.22
CA MET A 223 -4.41 -21.88 -8.14
C MET A 223 -3.21 -22.68 -8.64
N GLU A 224 -2.12 -22.03 -9.03
CA GLU A 224 -0.92 -22.73 -9.52
C GLU A 224 -0.30 -23.63 -8.44
N ARG A 225 -0.36 -23.22 -7.16
CA ARG A 225 0.08 -24.04 -6.01
C ARG A 225 -0.84 -25.23 -5.76
N ARG A 226 -2.16 -25.06 -5.87
CA ARG A 226 -3.13 -26.17 -5.73
C ARG A 226 -3.02 -27.16 -6.88
N HIS A 227 -2.83 -26.69 -8.12
CA HIS A 227 -2.64 -27.56 -9.28
C HIS A 227 -1.34 -28.37 -9.18
N ARG A 228 -0.23 -27.76 -8.75
CA ARG A 228 1.04 -28.48 -8.48
C ARG A 228 0.90 -29.50 -7.35
N ARG A 229 0.18 -29.18 -6.27
CA ARG A 229 -0.07 -30.13 -5.18
C ARG A 229 -0.97 -31.29 -5.61
N GLY A 230 -1.96 -31.05 -6.48
CA GLY A 230 -2.81 -32.09 -7.05
C GLY A 230 -2.05 -33.05 -7.96
N LEU A 231 -1.14 -32.52 -8.80
CA LEU A 231 -0.30 -33.33 -9.70
C LEU A 231 0.78 -34.16 -8.96
N LEU A 232 1.20 -33.73 -7.77
CA LEU A 232 2.16 -34.44 -6.92
C LEU A 232 1.51 -35.44 -5.95
N ALA A 233 0.18 -35.48 -5.88
CA ALA A 233 -0.58 -36.34 -4.97
C ALA A 233 -1.30 -37.51 -5.66
N VAL A 234 -1.06 -37.72 -6.95
CA VAL A 234 -1.49 -38.94 -7.65
C VAL A 234 -0.34 -39.96 -7.54
N PRO A 235 -0.51 -41.11 -6.84
CA PRO A 235 0.47 -42.19 -6.83
C PRO A 235 0.62 -42.86 -8.21
#